data_AF-A0AAV1I1N0-F1
#
_entry.id   AF-A0AAV1I1N0-F1
#
_cell.length_a   1.000
_cell.length_b   1.000
_cell.length_c   1.000
_cell.angle_alpha   90.00
_cell.angle_beta   90.00
_cell.angle_gamma   90.00
#
_symmetry.space_group_name_H-M   'P 1'
#
loop_
_entity.id
_entity.type
_entity.pdbx_description
1 polymer ?
#
loop_
_entity_poly.entity_id
_entity_poly.type
_entity_poly.pdbx_seq_one_letter_code
_entity_poly.pdbx_strand_id
1 'polypeptide(L)'
;MGGVMCRSGEWNMAGPYRERRGNKYVQAMLRSLHDTERSVKVLPLCDDQAYDKLLAENLVFLCLLDASAVNTVIECIVRNTPIIINRLPALEELLGSDYPLFYMDFHEAADILGDLDVIRRGHHHIKRLDKEAFTLDTFCKGFEGVLLAQTKCHK
;
A
#
# COMPACT_ATOMS: atom_id res chain seq x y z
N MET A 1 -34.79 19.42 37.40
CA MET A 1 -35.87 20.10 36.67
C MET A 1 -36.00 21.50 37.26
N GLY A 2 -35.63 22.56 36.54
CA GLY A 2 -35.71 23.92 37.04
C GLY A 2 -35.96 24.88 35.90
N GLY A 3 -37.20 25.37 35.78
CA GLY A 3 -37.59 26.43 34.85
C GLY A 3 -37.75 27.75 35.59
N VAL A 4 -37.47 28.86 34.91
CA VAL A 4 -37.70 30.22 35.42
C VAL A 4 -39.01 30.73 34.85
N MET A 5 -39.92 31.16 35.72
CA MET A 5 -41.26 31.64 35.39
C MET A 5 -41.20 33.12 34.98
N CYS A 6 -41.63 33.46 33.76
CA CYS A 6 -41.85 34.84 33.36
C CYS A 6 -43.27 35.30 33.75
N ARG A 7 -43.42 36.61 34.02
CA ARG A 7 -44.62 37.24 34.63
C ARG A 7 -45.91 37.21 33.78
N SER A 8 -45.94 36.47 32.68
CA SER A 8 -47.12 36.32 31.80
C SER A 8 -47.73 34.91 31.79
N GLY A 9 -47.28 33.98 32.65
CA GLY A 9 -47.95 32.68 32.83
C GLY A 9 -47.73 31.65 31.71
N GLU A 10 -46.93 31.96 30.69
CA GLU A 10 -46.55 31.02 29.63
C GLU A 10 -45.24 30.31 29.99
N TRP A 11 -45.25 28.97 29.98
CA TRP A 11 -44.04 28.16 30.07
C TRP A 11 -43.29 28.25 28.75
N ASN A 12 -42.28 29.12 28.70
CA ASN A 12 -41.42 29.21 27.54
C ASN A 12 -40.47 27.98 27.52
N MET A 13 -40.83 26.95 26.75
CA MET A 13 -39.99 25.76 26.52
C MET A 13 -38.75 26.05 25.66
N ALA A 14 -38.60 27.30 25.18
CA ALA A 14 -37.40 27.82 24.56
C ALA A 14 -36.49 28.47 25.62
N GLY A 15 -36.04 27.69 26.61
CA GLY A 15 -34.80 28.05 27.31
C GLY A 15 -33.66 28.11 26.28
N PRO A 16 -32.64 28.98 26.44
CA PRO A 16 -31.56 29.05 25.48
C PRO A 16 -30.87 27.69 25.50
N TYR A 17 -31.18 26.85 24.52
CA TYR A 17 -30.40 25.68 24.22
C TYR A 17 -29.08 26.26 23.74
N ARG A 18 -28.19 26.54 24.70
CA ARG A 18 -26.79 26.84 24.42
C ARG A 18 -26.38 25.74 23.47
N GLU A 19 -26.14 26.08 22.21
CA GLU A 19 -25.42 25.22 21.28
C GLU A 19 -24.24 24.70 22.08
N ARG A 20 -24.27 23.42 22.45
CA ARG A 20 -23.11 22.79 23.05
C ARG A 20 -22.10 22.83 21.93
N ARG A 21 -21.23 23.86 21.91
CA ARG A 21 -20.02 23.86 21.10
C ARG A 21 -19.34 22.56 21.45
N GLY A 22 -19.48 21.57 20.57
CA GLY A 22 -18.87 20.27 20.75
C GLY A 22 -17.39 20.48 21.06
N ASN A 23 -16.81 19.62 21.90
CA ASN A 23 -15.41 19.76 22.28
C ASN A 23 -14.56 19.99 21.02
N LYS A 24 -13.89 21.15 20.94
CA LYS A 24 -13.14 21.58 19.75
C LYS A 24 -12.07 20.58 19.32
N TYR A 25 -11.50 19.82 20.26
CA TYR A 25 -10.51 18.78 20.01
C TYR A 25 -11.16 17.57 19.35
N VAL A 26 -12.34 17.15 19.82
CA VAL A 26 -13.12 16.07 19.19
C VAL A 26 -13.55 16.47 17.79
N GLN A 27 -14.01 17.71 17.60
CA GLN A 27 -14.38 18.22 16.28
C GLN A 27 -13.19 18.30 15.31
N ALA A 28 -12.01 18.69 15.80
CA ALA A 28 -10.79 18.68 14.99
C ALA A 28 -10.34 17.27 14.63
N MET A 29 -10.39 16.33 15.58
CA MET A 29 -10.08 14.92 15.35
C MET A 29 -11.03 14.31 14.30
N LEU A 30 -12.34 14.53 14.43
CA LEU A 30 -13.32 14.04 13.46
C LEU A 30 -13.08 14.59 12.05
N ARG A 31 -12.75 15.89 11.95
CA ARG A 31 -12.35 16.48 10.66
C ARG A 31 -11.10 15.82 10.09
N SER A 32 -10.05 15.64 10.89
CA SER A 32 -8.82 14.96 10.47
C SER A 32 -9.09 13.55 9.96
N LEU A 33 -9.94 12.78 10.65
CA LEU A 33 -10.34 11.44 10.23
C LEU A 33 -11.11 11.46 8.91
N HIS A 34 -12.10 12.34 8.76
CA HIS A 34 -12.84 12.50 7.51
C HIS A 34 -11.95 12.95 6.35
N ASP A 35 -11.01 13.87 6.59
CA ASP A 35 -10.10 14.35 5.55
C ASP A 35 -9.11 13.26 5.14
N THR A 36 -8.64 12.45 6.10
CA THR A 36 -7.76 11.29 5.84
C THR A 36 -8.50 10.19 5.07
N GLU A 37 -9.75 9.91 5.41
CA GLU A 37 -10.56 8.93 4.67
C GLU A 37 -10.79 9.40 3.21
N ARG A 38 -11.10 10.69 3.02
CA ARG A 38 -11.36 11.27 1.70
C ARG A 38 -10.12 11.40 0.81
N SER A 39 -8.92 11.44 1.39
CA SER A 39 -7.67 11.51 0.62
C SER A 39 -7.31 10.17 -0.02
N VAL A 40 -7.92 9.07 0.42
CA VAL A 40 -7.68 7.73 -0.11
C VAL A 40 -8.71 7.40 -1.20
N LYS A 41 -8.21 7.10 -2.40
CA LYS A 41 -9.03 6.57 -3.49
C LYS A 41 -8.96 5.05 -3.49
N VAL A 42 -10.05 4.39 -3.11
CA VAL A 42 -10.19 2.94 -3.27
C VAL A 42 -10.57 2.63 -4.71
N LEU A 43 -9.74 1.84 -5.39
CA LEU A 43 -10.01 1.41 -6.75
C LEU A 43 -10.73 0.05 -6.73
N PRO A 44 -11.76 -0.15 -7.57
CA PRO A 44 -12.31 -1.48 -7.81
C PRO A 44 -11.29 -2.34 -8.58
N LEU A 45 -11.66 -3.59 -8.87
CA LEU A 45 -10.88 -4.44 -9.76
C LEU A 45 -10.64 -3.71 -11.10
N CYS A 46 -9.38 -3.59 -11.48
CA CYS A 46 -8.96 -3.00 -12.76
C CYS A 46 -8.86 -4.08 -13.83
N ASP A 47 -9.07 -3.69 -15.09
CA ASP A 47 -8.59 -4.50 -16.21
C ASP A 47 -7.05 -4.47 -16.29
N ASP A 48 -6.49 -5.39 -17.08
CA ASP A 48 -5.05 -5.58 -17.19
C ASP A 48 -4.31 -4.31 -17.63
N GLN A 49 -4.86 -3.56 -18.59
CA GLN A 49 -4.23 -2.34 -19.12
C GLN A 49 -4.23 -1.20 -18.08
N ALA A 50 -5.36 -1.04 -17.37
CA ALA A 50 -5.49 -0.06 -16.32
C ALA A 50 -4.58 -0.39 -15.13
N TYR A 51 -4.45 -1.67 -14.78
CA TYR A 51 -3.55 -2.13 -13.73
C TYR A 51 -2.09 -1.94 -14.10
N ASP A 52 -1.71 -2.27 -15.33
CA ASP A 52 -0.36 -2.05 -15.85
C ASP A 52 0.04 -0.58 -15.80
N LYS A 53 -0.86 0.30 -16.24
CA LYS A 53 -0.65 1.75 -16.17
C LYS A 53 -0.53 2.22 -14.72
N LEU A 54 -1.37 1.70 -13.82
CA LEU A 54 -1.32 2.01 -12.39
C LEU A 54 0.06 1.68 -11.82
N LEU A 55 0.62 0.49 -12.10
CA LEU A 55 1.95 0.12 -11.61
C LEU A 55 3.07 0.93 -12.28
N ALA A 56 2.96 1.25 -13.57
CA ALA A 56 4.01 1.95 -14.32
C ALA A 56 4.16 3.43 -13.90
N GLU A 57 3.08 4.07 -13.45
CA GLU A 57 3.04 5.51 -13.14
C GLU A 57 3.09 5.82 -11.64
N ASN A 58 3.16 4.81 -10.76
CA ASN A 58 3.08 5.00 -9.31
C ASN A 58 4.24 4.33 -8.57
N LEU A 59 4.42 4.76 -7.33
CA LEU A 59 5.22 4.09 -6.31
C LEU A 59 4.31 3.11 -5.55
N VAL A 60 4.78 1.90 -5.31
CA VAL A 60 4.02 0.89 -4.56
C VAL A 60 4.46 0.89 -3.10
N PHE A 61 3.50 0.78 -2.18
CA PHE A 61 3.74 0.57 -0.76
C PHE A 61 3.07 -0.73 -0.31
N LEU A 62 3.82 -1.61 0.37
CA LEU A 62 3.32 -2.90 0.86
C LEU A 62 3.78 -3.14 2.30
N CYS A 63 2.87 -3.68 3.12
CA CYS A 63 3.16 -4.21 4.44
C CYS A 63 2.66 -5.65 4.48
N LEU A 64 3.58 -6.62 4.47
CA LEU A 64 3.29 -8.04 4.33
C LEU A 64 3.57 -8.80 5.62
N LEU A 65 2.71 -9.77 5.92
CA LEU A 65 2.85 -10.69 7.04
C LEU A 65 3.18 -12.07 6.49
N ASP A 66 4.38 -12.59 6.82
CA ASP A 66 4.83 -13.96 6.50
C ASP A 66 4.50 -14.43 5.07
N ALA A 67 4.76 -13.57 4.10
CA ALA A 67 4.43 -13.82 2.70
C ALA A 67 5.64 -14.37 1.94
N SER A 68 5.48 -15.55 1.33
CA SER A 68 6.52 -16.20 0.53
C SER A 68 6.34 -16.00 -0.98
N ALA A 69 5.11 -15.81 -1.45
CA ALA A 69 4.78 -15.59 -2.86
C ALA A 69 3.87 -14.38 -3.01
N VAL A 70 4.40 -13.32 -3.61
CA VAL A 70 3.71 -12.03 -3.72
C VAL A 70 3.79 -11.56 -5.17
N ASN A 71 2.75 -11.86 -5.95
CA ASN A 71 2.72 -11.55 -7.38
C ASN A 71 3.00 -10.07 -7.66
N THR A 72 2.45 -9.17 -6.84
CA THR A 72 2.68 -7.72 -6.97
C THR A 72 4.15 -7.33 -6.88
N VAL A 73 4.97 -8.05 -6.10
CA VAL A 73 6.43 -7.80 -6.03
C VAL A 73 7.08 -8.18 -7.35
N ILE A 74 6.74 -9.35 -7.91
CA ILE A 74 7.24 -9.79 -9.21
C ILE A 74 6.78 -8.83 -10.32
N GLU A 75 5.51 -8.42 -10.31
CA GLU A 75 4.93 -7.47 -11.26
C GLU A 75 5.63 -6.12 -11.26
N CYS A 76 6.02 -5.64 -10.07
CA CYS A 76 6.82 -4.44 -9.93
C CYS A 76 8.26 -4.64 -10.39
N ILE A 77 8.88 -5.79 -10.09
CA ILE A 77 10.24 -6.13 -10.56
C ILE A 77 10.30 -6.09 -12.09
N VAL A 78 9.37 -6.78 -12.77
CA VAL A 78 9.36 -6.84 -14.24
C VAL A 78 9.06 -5.48 -14.87
N ARG A 79 8.32 -4.60 -14.19
CA ARG A 79 7.99 -3.23 -14.65
C ARG A 79 9.03 -2.17 -14.24
N ASN A 80 9.99 -2.51 -13.39
CA ASN A 80 10.91 -1.57 -12.74
C ASN A 80 10.19 -0.52 -11.86
N THR A 81 9.04 -0.90 -11.32
CA THR A 81 8.25 -0.07 -10.40
C THR A 81 8.86 -0.15 -9.01
N PRO A 82 9.26 0.96 -8.38
CA PRO A 82 9.81 0.95 -7.03
C PRO A 82 8.74 0.56 -6.00
N ILE A 83 9.16 -0.19 -4.99
CA ILE A 83 8.29 -0.74 -3.94
C ILE A 83 8.89 -0.38 -2.57
N ILE A 84 8.19 0.42 -1.77
CA ILE A 84 8.49 0.57 -0.34
C ILE A 84 7.83 -0.61 0.38
N ILE A 85 8.63 -1.45 1.04
CA ILE A 85 8.15 -2.73 1.58
C ILE A 85 8.87 -3.10 2.87
N ASN A 86 8.19 -3.77 3.79
CA ASN A 86 8.84 -4.28 4.99
C ASN A 86 9.83 -5.40 4.65
N ARG A 87 10.90 -5.55 5.43
CA ARG A 87 11.93 -6.56 5.17
C ARG A 87 11.45 -7.97 5.60
N LEU A 88 11.48 -8.92 4.67
CA LEU A 88 11.23 -10.35 4.90
C LEU A 88 12.29 -11.18 4.13
N PRO A 89 12.69 -12.38 4.62
CA PRO A 89 13.70 -13.21 3.95
C PRO A 89 13.37 -13.51 2.47
N ALA A 90 12.13 -13.90 2.18
CA ALA A 90 11.69 -14.18 0.81
C ALA A 90 11.75 -12.95 -0.11
N LEU A 91 11.62 -11.74 0.44
CA LEU A 91 11.74 -10.50 -0.34
C LEU A 91 13.19 -10.13 -0.59
N GLU A 92 14.11 -10.43 0.34
CA GLU A 92 15.55 -10.26 0.13
C GLU A 92 16.08 -11.19 -0.96
N GLU A 93 15.54 -12.42 -1.07
CA GLU A 93 15.90 -13.35 -2.16
C GLU A 93 15.55 -12.77 -3.54
N LEU A 94 14.45 -12.01 -3.65
CA LEU A 94 13.99 -11.42 -4.90
C LEU A 94 14.61 -10.04 -5.20
N LEU A 95 14.70 -9.19 -4.18
CA LEU A 95 15.11 -7.79 -4.33
C LEU A 95 16.58 -7.56 -4.02
N GLY A 96 17.25 -8.51 -3.35
CA GLY A 96 18.60 -8.34 -2.81
C GLY A 96 18.60 -7.67 -1.44
N SER A 97 19.54 -8.05 -0.58
CA SER A 97 19.64 -7.57 0.80
C SER A 97 19.97 -6.07 0.91
N ASP A 98 20.55 -5.49 -0.14
CA ASP A 98 20.91 -4.08 -0.28
C ASP A 98 19.82 -3.21 -0.94
N TYR A 99 18.63 -3.76 -1.18
CA TYR A 99 17.51 -2.99 -1.74
C TYR A 99 17.15 -1.79 -0.85
N PRO A 100 17.17 -0.56 -1.38
CA PRO A 100 17.16 0.65 -0.56
C PRO A 100 15.77 1.06 -0.05
N LEU A 101 14.69 0.41 -0.49
CA LEU A 101 13.31 0.76 -0.09
C LEU A 101 12.71 -0.23 0.91
N PHE A 102 13.55 -1.04 1.57
CA PHE A 102 13.13 -1.78 2.75
C PHE A 102 12.94 -0.83 3.93
N TYR A 103 11.83 -0.98 4.66
CA TYR A 103 11.57 -0.27 5.91
C TYR A 103 11.37 -1.25 7.09
N MET A 104 11.63 -0.77 8.31
CA MET A 104 11.39 -1.50 9.57
C MET A 104 10.10 -1.05 10.25
N ASP A 105 9.76 0.23 10.15
CA ASP A 105 8.53 0.80 10.68
C ASP A 105 7.96 1.89 9.74
N PHE A 106 6.76 2.38 10.07
CA PHE A 106 6.08 3.37 9.24
C PHE A 106 6.73 4.76 9.26
N HIS A 107 7.60 5.06 10.24
CA HIS A 107 8.34 6.32 10.25
C HIS A 107 9.43 6.27 9.17
N GLU A 108 10.20 5.19 9.11
CA GLU A 108 11.20 4.99 8.06
C GLU A 108 10.56 4.95 6.67
N ALA A 109 9.38 4.32 6.52
CA ALA A 109 8.63 4.36 5.26
C ALA A 109 8.26 5.80 4.84
N ALA A 110 7.89 6.66 5.80
CA ALA A 110 7.59 8.07 5.53
C ALA A 110 8.85 8.87 5.17
N ASP A 111 9.98 8.60 5.81
CA ASP A 111 11.28 9.20 5.48
C ASP A 111 11.71 8.82 4.06
N ILE A 112 11.59 7.54 3.69
CA ILE A 112 11.86 7.05 2.34
C ILE A 112 10.95 7.74 1.31
N LEU A 113 9.65 7.87 1.61
CA LEU A 113 8.70 8.54 0.73
C LEU A 113 9.03 10.03 0.51
N GLY A 114 9.63 10.67 1.52
CA GLY A 114 10.08 12.06 1.46
C GLY A 114 11.38 12.28 0.68
N ASP A 115 12.15 11.22 0.40
CA ASP A 115 13.45 11.30 -0.29
C ASP A 115 13.37 10.72 -1.72
N LEU A 116 13.24 11.62 -2.70
CA LEU A 116 13.17 11.24 -4.11
C LEU A 116 14.47 10.55 -4.60
N ASP A 117 15.63 10.87 -4.04
CA ASP A 117 16.89 10.24 -4.45
C ASP A 117 16.95 8.79 -3.95
N VAL A 118 16.43 8.50 -2.75
CA VAL A 118 16.25 7.12 -2.26
C VAL A 118 15.32 6.34 -3.21
N ILE A 119 14.16 6.91 -3.56
CA ILE A 119 13.21 6.28 -4.50
C ILE A 119 13.87 5.99 -5.85
N ARG A 120 14.65 6.95 -6.38
CA ARG A 120 15.39 6.77 -7.64
C ARG A 120 16.43 5.66 -7.53
N ARG A 121 17.14 5.55 -6.41
CA ARG A 121 18.06 4.42 -6.17
C ARG A 121 17.32 3.08 -6.16
N GLY A 122 16.13 3.02 -5.55
CA GLY A 122 15.25 1.85 -5.61
C GLY A 122 14.83 1.46 -7.03
N HIS A 123 14.39 2.44 -7.83
CA HIS A 123 14.10 2.22 -9.26
C HIS A 123 15.31 1.64 -10.01
N HIS A 124 16.48 2.27 -9.85
CA HIS A 124 17.70 1.83 -10.52
C HIS A 124 18.16 0.45 -10.05
N HIS A 125 17.91 0.10 -8.79
CA HIS A 125 18.18 -1.22 -8.26
C HIS A 125 17.37 -2.30 -8.98
N ILE A 126 16.04 -2.15 -9.01
CA ILE A 126 15.16 -3.09 -9.69
C ILE A 126 15.49 -3.18 -11.19
N LYS A 127 15.85 -2.04 -11.81
CA LYS A 127 16.26 -2.01 -13.21
C LYS A 127 17.46 -2.91 -13.51
N ARG A 128 18.39 -3.05 -12.56
CA ARG A 128 19.59 -3.89 -12.69
C ARG A 128 19.35 -5.37 -12.38
N LEU A 129 18.25 -5.72 -11.71
CA LEU A 129 17.92 -7.12 -11.44
C LEU A 129 17.79 -7.89 -12.75
N ASP A 130 18.34 -9.10 -12.75
CA ASP A 130 18.11 -10.07 -13.81
C ASP A 130 16.64 -10.51 -13.79
N LYS A 131 16.01 -10.44 -14.96
CA LYS A 131 14.59 -10.75 -15.16
C LYS A 131 14.40 -11.98 -16.03
N GLU A 132 15.48 -12.63 -16.48
CA GLU A 132 15.42 -13.81 -17.33
C GLU A 132 14.55 -14.91 -16.71
N ALA A 133 14.65 -15.10 -15.39
CA ALA A 133 13.85 -16.05 -14.62
C ALA A 133 12.33 -15.82 -14.73
N PHE A 134 11.88 -14.59 -15.02
CA PHE A 134 10.47 -14.21 -15.13
C PHE A 134 9.95 -14.22 -16.57
N THR A 135 10.77 -14.63 -17.54
CA THR A 135 10.35 -14.68 -18.95
C THR A 135 9.61 -15.97 -19.26
N LEU A 136 8.68 -15.89 -20.23
CA LEU A 136 7.98 -17.07 -20.76
C LEU A 136 8.95 -18.09 -21.37
N ASP A 137 10.04 -17.63 -22.00
CA ASP A 137 11.04 -18.50 -22.60
C ASP A 137 11.74 -19.38 -21.55
N THR A 138 12.20 -18.79 -20.44
CA THR A 138 12.79 -19.53 -19.33
C THR A 138 11.79 -20.50 -18.72
N PHE A 139 10.53 -20.09 -18.56
CA PHE A 139 9.46 -20.98 -18.11
C PHE A 139 9.28 -22.18 -19.05
N CYS A 140 9.14 -21.94 -20.36
CA CYS A 140 8.97 -23.00 -21.36
C CYS A 140 10.15 -23.98 -21.37
N LYS A 141 11.39 -23.48 -21.38
CA LYS A 141 12.60 -24.32 -21.32
C LYS A 141 12.65 -25.18 -20.06
N GLY A 142 12.34 -24.59 -18.90
CA GLY A 142 12.29 -25.32 -17.64
C GLY A 142 11.20 -26.39 -17.65
N PHE A 143 10.03 -26.05 -18.17
CA PHE A 143 8.90 -26.97 -18.28
C PHE A 143 9.18 -28.15 -19.23
N GLU A 144 9.78 -27.89 -20.40
CA GLU A 144 10.24 -28.93 -21.33
C GLU A 144 11.25 -29.88 -20.67
N GLY A 145 12.19 -29.34 -19.90
CA GLY A 145 13.16 -30.12 -19.16
C GLY A 145 12.50 -31.09 -18.16
N VAL A 146 11.47 -30.65 -17.45
CA VAL A 146 10.70 -31.50 -16.52
C VAL A 146 9.98 -32.63 -17.26
N LEU A 147 9.32 -32.32 -18.39
CA LEU A 147 8.62 -33.33 -19.20
C LEU A 147 9.59 -34.42 -19.70
N LEU A 148 10.77 -34.01 -20.20
CA LEU A 148 11.80 -34.95 -20.67
C LEU A 148 12.41 -35.78 -19.54
N ALA A 149 12.54 -35.22 -18.33
CA ALA A 149 13.03 -35.96 -17.17
C ALA A 149 12.05 -37.05 -16.71
N GLN A 150 10.74 -36.75 -16.71
CA GLN A 150 9.71 -37.71 -16.28
C GLN A 150 9.60 -38.93 -17.21
N THR A 151 9.80 -38.75 -18.51
CA THR A 151 9.75 -39.88 -19.48
C THR A 151 10.92 -40.86 -19.35
N LYS A 152 12.04 -40.46 -18.71
CA LYS A 152 13.19 -41.35 -18.47
C LYS A 152 13.03 -42.25 -17.24
N CYS A 153 12.17 -41.92 -16.29
CA CYS A 153 11.95 -42.71 -15.07
C CYS A 153 10.97 -43.89 -15.23
N HIS A 154 10.54 -44.22 -16.45
CA HIS A 154 9.63 -45.35 -16.74
C HIS A 154 10.24 -46.36 -17.74
N LYS A 155 11.58 -46.44 -17.81
CA LYS A 155 12.30 -47.51 -18.52
C LYS A 155 13.25 -48.22 -17.58
#